data_AF-A0A836HD86-F1
#
_entry.id   AF-A0A836HD86-F1
#
_cell.length_a   1.000
_cell.length_b   1.000
_cell.length_c   1.000
_cell.angle_alpha   90.00
_cell.angle_beta   90.00
_cell.angle_gamma   90.00
#
_symmetry.space_group_name_H-M   'P 1'
#
loop_
_entity.id
_entity.type
_entity.pdbx_description
1 polymer ?
#
loop_
_entity_poly.entity_id
_entity_poly.type
_entity_poly.pdbx_seq_one_letter_code
_entity_poly.pdbx_strand_id
1 'polypeptide(L)'
;MTTRRGGALHAVVSAVLLCGLVSAVAFADLIRTTEYAERVAAVTCCERVETAWSILGSWGRNCANDRARSDATVKRFATMLAAISRSPVSTLTVPQVCRGTHLSGEAVQAFFKHAFCASLPLTHTDLVLSAYSPLMEDAPHDEDALASDVFKACQILQQKWMLKPIVWETLLRGRNELADAQLGLCPRPCTWVEDMMAGGAYDL
;
A
#
# COMPACT_ATOMS: atom_id res chain seq x y z
N MET A 1 33.94 -33.31 55.02
CA MET A 1 34.23 -32.69 53.71
C MET A 1 33.26 -33.26 52.69
N THR A 2 32.15 -32.56 52.43
CA THR A 2 31.08 -33.01 51.54
C THR A 2 31.22 -32.29 50.19
N THR A 3 31.26 -33.09 49.13
CA THR A 3 31.56 -32.72 47.73
C THR A 3 30.45 -31.89 47.09
N ARG A 4 30.59 -30.57 47.12
CA ARG A 4 29.75 -29.59 46.39
C ARG A 4 30.29 -29.40 44.95
N ARG A 5 30.16 -30.40 44.07
CA ARG A 5 30.59 -30.28 42.66
C ARG A 5 29.51 -30.56 41.60
N GLY A 6 28.32 -31.05 41.98
CA GLY A 6 27.25 -31.38 41.03
C GLY A 6 26.34 -30.22 40.58
N GLY A 7 26.20 -29.16 41.39
CA GLY A 7 25.24 -28.08 41.10
C GLY A 7 25.67 -27.09 40.01
N ALA A 8 26.98 -26.88 39.83
CA ALA A 8 27.50 -25.88 38.90
C ALA A 8 27.32 -26.27 37.43
N LEU A 9 27.48 -27.56 37.09
CA LEU A 9 27.30 -28.05 35.73
C LEU A 9 25.83 -27.99 35.27
N HIS A 10 24.88 -28.32 36.17
CA HIS A 10 23.45 -28.21 35.86
C HIS A 10 22.99 -26.75 35.66
N ALA A 11 23.54 -25.81 36.43
CA ALA A 11 23.24 -24.39 36.27
C ALA A 11 23.75 -23.83 34.93
N VAL A 12 24.96 -24.24 34.50
CA VAL A 12 25.54 -23.79 33.23
C VAL A 12 24.79 -24.37 32.02
N VAL A 13 24.42 -25.66 32.06
CA VAL A 13 23.63 -26.28 30.98
C VAL A 13 22.22 -25.67 30.89
N SER A 14 21.60 -25.38 32.03
CA SER A 14 20.29 -24.72 32.06
C SER A 14 20.35 -23.28 31.53
N ALA A 15 21.40 -22.53 31.87
CA ALA A 15 21.60 -21.17 31.37
C ALA A 15 21.86 -21.13 29.85
N VAL A 16 22.62 -22.09 29.31
CA VAL A 16 22.87 -22.20 27.86
C VAL A 16 21.59 -22.58 27.10
N LEU A 17 20.78 -23.50 27.64
CA LEU A 17 19.49 -23.86 27.05
C LEU A 17 18.49 -22.69 27.09
N LEU A 18 18.44 -21.93 28.20
CA LEU A 18 17.60 -20.74 28.31
C LEU A 18 18.06 -19.61 27.39
N CYS A 19 19.37 -19.34 27.28
CA CYS A 19 19.91 -18.36 26.32
C CYS A 19 19.65 -18.76 24.86
N GLY A 20 19.77 -20.06 24.54
CA GLY A 20 19.46 -20.59 23.22
C GLY A 20 17.97 -20.46 22.86
N LEU A 21 17.07 -20.73 23.82
CA LEU A 21 15.63 -20.56 23.66
C LEU A 21 15.23 -19.09 23.50
N VAL A 22 15.78 -18.18 24.33
CA VAL A 22 15.50 -16.74 24.22
C VAL A 22 15.98 -16.19 22.87
N SER A 23 17.14 -16.66 22.40
CA SER A 23 17.66 -16.28 21.09
C SER A 23 16.77 -16.80 19.97
N ALA A 24 16.38 -18.08 20.00
CA ALA A 24 15.51 -18.69 18.99
C ALA A 24 14.14 -18.00 18.92
N VAL A 25 13.54 -17.65 20.06
CA VAL A 25 12.27 -16.91 20.12
C VAL A 25 12.44 -15.51 19.54
N ALA A 26 13.50 -14.77 19.92
CA ALA A 26 13.75 -13.44 19.38
C ALA A 26 14.01 -13.43 17.86
N PHE A 27 14.72 -14.44 17.33
CA PHE A 27 14.93 -14.58 15.89
C PHE A 27 13.63 -14.99 15.15
N ALA A 28 12.83 -15.89 15.73
CA ALA A 28 11.54 -16.27 15.14
C ALA A 28 10.57 -15.08 15.10
N ASP A 29 10.51 -14.27 16.16
CA ASP A 29 9.70 -13.05 16.19
C ASP A 29 10.19 -12.00 15.19
N LEU A 30 11.51 -11.86 15.01
CA LEU A 30 12.07 -10.96 14.01
C LEU A 30 11.70 -11.40 12.57
N ILE A 31 11.82 -12.69 12.27
CA ILE A 31 11.48 -13.21 10.93
C ILE A 31 9.97 -13.03 10.67
N ARG A 32 9.12 -13.38 11.64
CA ARG A 32 7.66 -13.24 11.54
C ARG A 32 7.24 -11.78 11.35
N THR A 33 7.89 -10.84 12.04
CA THR A 33 7.59 -9.40 11.89
C THR A 33 8.06 -8.86 10.53
N THR A 34 9.18 -9.34 9.99
CA THR A 34 9.61 -8.95 8.63
C THR A 34 8.69 -9.50 7.55
N GLU A 35 8.27 -10.76 7.65
CA GLU A 35 7.35 -11.38 6.68
C GLU A 35 5.97 -10.71 6.69
N TYR A 36 5.46 -10.39 7.88
CA TYR A 36 4.22 -9.64 8.03
C TYR A 36 4.30 -8.25 7.38
N ALA A 37 5.38 -7.49 7.65
CA ALA A 37 5.58 -6.18 7.05
C ALA A 37 5.70 -6.24 5.51
N GLU A 38 6.37 -7.27 4.98
CA GLU A 38 6.44 -7.50 3.53
C GLU A 38 5.06 -7.81 2.92
N ARG A 39 4.24 -8.62 3.58
CA ARG A 39 2.87 -8.92 3.13
C ARG A 39 2.00 -7.66 3.15
N VAL A 40 2.04 -6.87 4.23
CA VAL A 40 1.33 -5.58 4.31
C VAL A 40 1.76 -4.65 3.17
N ALA A 41 3.06 -4.56 2.89
CA ALA A 41 3.58 -3.73 1.81
C ALA A 41 3.14 -4.22 0.41
N ALA A 42 3.10 -5.54 0.21
CA ALA A 42 2.66 -6.14 -1.06
C ALA A 42 1.16 -5.95 -1.30
N VAL A 43 0.31 -6.26 -0.31
CA VAL A 43 -1.15 -6.00 -0.38
C VAL A 43 -1.41 -4.52 -0.64
N THR A 44 -0.75 -3.64 0.12
CA THR A 44 -0.89 -2.19 -0.06
C THR A 44 -0.46 -1.76 -1.45
N CYS A 45 0.60 -2.32 -2.02
CA CYS A 45 0.97 -1.99 -3.39
C CYS A 45 -0.15 -2.35 -4.37
N CYS A 46 -0.64 -3.59 -4.33
CA CYS A 46 -1.65 -4.09 -5.27
C CYS A 46 -2.93 -3.26 -5.22
N GLU A 47 -3.47 -3.05 -4.02
CA GLU A 47 -4.69 -2.31 -3.78
C GLU A 47 -4.55 -0.82 -4.19
N ARG A 48 -3.39 -0.22 -3.91
CA ARG A 48 -3.12 1.17 -4.26
C ARG A 48 -2.88 1.36 -5.76
N VAL A 49 -2.24 0.41 -6.45
CA VAL A 49 -2.14 0.44 -7.93
C VAL A 49 -3.54 0.38 -8.53
N GLU A 50 -4.36 -0.57 -8.10
CA GLU A 50 -5.72 -0.77 -8.63
C GLU A 50 -6.58 0.48 -8.46
N THR A 51 -6.59 1.04 -7.25
CA THR A 51 -7.31 2.28 -6.94
C THR A 51 -6.83 3.45 -7.81
N ALA A 52 -5.51 3.66 -7.88
CA ALA A 52 -4.92 4.74 -8.66
C ALA A 52 -5.17 4.56 -10.16
N TRP A 53 -5.09 3.32 -10.66
CA TRP A 53 -5.31 2.97 -12.06
C TRP A 53 -6.72 3.28 -12.52
N SER A 54 -7.72 2.89 -11.72
CA SER A 54 -9.13 3.18 -12.01
C SER A 54 -9.38 4.69 -12.15
N ILE A 55 -8.87 5.47 -11.20
CA ILE A 55 -9.06 6.92 -11.16
C ILE A 55 -8.28 7.61 -12.28
N LEU A 56 -6.96 7.42 -12.34
CA LEU A 56 -6.09 8.09 -13.31
C LEU A 56 -6.39 7.64 -14.74
N GLY A 57 -6.72 6.36 -14.95
CA GLY A 57 -7.14 5.83 -16.24
C GLY A 57 -8.46 6.44 -16.73
N SER A 58 -9.42 6.66 -15.84
CA SER A 58 -10.65 7.39 -16.17
C SER A 58 -10.37 8.82 -16.62
N TRP A 59 -9.47 9.53 -15.91
CA TRP A 59 -9.02 10.86 -16.32
C TRP A 59 -8.23 10.87 -17.63
N GLY A 60 -7.42 9.85 -17.88
CA GLY A 60 -6.74 9.64 -19.16
C GLY A 60 -7.74 9.53 -20.33
N ARG A 61 -8.80 8.73 -20.17
CA ARG A 61 -9.89 8.61 -21.16
C ARG A 61 -10.63 9.94 -21.35
N ASN A 62 -10.87 10.70 -20.28
CA ASN A 62 -11.48 12.02 -20.38
C ASN A 62 -10.61 12.99 -21.19
N CYS A 63 -9.29 13.00 -20.96
CA CYS A 63 -8.37 13.82 -21.75
C CYS A 63 -8.29 13.39 -23.22
N ALA A 64 -8.50 12.11 -23.53
CA ALA A 64 -8.50 11.60 -24.91
C ALA A 64 -9.78 11.97 -25.68
N ASN A 65 -10.94 11.96 -25.01
CA ASN A 65 -12.24 12.15 -25.65
C ASN A 65 -12.67 13.62 -25.77
N ASP A 66 -12.20 14.48 -24.87
CA ASP A 66 -12.69 15.85 -24.76
C ASP A 66 -11.65 16.85 -25.28
N ARG A 67 -12.07 17.85 -26.06
CA ARG A 67 -11.33 19.12 -26.15
C ARG A 67 -11.57 19.86 -24.83
N ALA A 68 -11.03 19.28 -23.77
CA ALA A 68 -11.21 19.69 -22.40
C ALA A 68 -11.05 21.21 -22.30
N ARG A 69 -12.13 21.93 -21.98
CA ARG A 69 -12.01 23.33 -21.55
C ARG A 69 -11.08 23.30 -20.33
N SER A 70 -9.87 23.86 -20.47
CA SER A 70 -8.77 23.69 -19.50
C SER A 70 -9.24 23.98 -18.08
N ASP A 71 -9.94 25.09 -17.90
CA ASP A 71 -10.29 25.61 -16.58
C ASP A 71 -11.37 24.77 -15.89
N ALA A 72 -12.39 24.33 -16.65
CA ALA A 72 -13.44 23.46 -16.13
C ALA A 72 -12.87 22.09 -15.74
N THR A 73 -11.89 21.60 -16.48
CA THR A 73 -11.23 20.31 -16.24
C THR A 73 -10.35 20.36 -15.00
N VAL A 74 -9.54 21.42 -14.87
CA VAL A 74 -8.73 21.69 -13.67
C VAL A 74 -9.61 21.79 -12.43
N LYS A 75 -10.74 22.52 -12.51
CA LYS A 75 -11.67 22.64 -11.39
C LYS A 75 -12.25 21.28 -10.98
N ARG A 76 -12.74 20.49 -11.94
CA ARG A 76 -13.30 19.15 -11.66
C ARG A 76 -12.25 18.22 -11.04
N PHE A 77 -11.02 18.27 -11.54
CA PHE A 77 -9.93 17.46 -11.01
C PHE A 77 -9.59 17.86 -9.58
N ALA A 78 -9.45 19.16 -9.30
CA ALA A 78 -9.21 19.67 -7.95
C ALA A 78 -10.35 19.30 -6.98
N THR A 79 -11.61 19.38 -7.42
CA THR A 79 -12.77 18.95 -6.61
C THR A 79 -12.71 17.45 -6.30
N MET A 80 -12.36 16.61 -7.27
CA MET A 80 -12.18 15.17 -7.05
C MET A 80 -11.07 14.90 -6.04
N LEU A 81 -9.91 15.56 -6.17
CA LEU A 81 -8.83 15.41 -5.19
C LEU A 81 -9.27 15.85 -3.79
N ALA A 82 -10.00 16.96 -3.69
CA ALA A 82 -10.48 17.46 -2.41
C ALA A 82 -11.49 16.52 -1.74
N ALA A 83 -12.36 15.89 -2.54
CA ALA A 83 -13.32 14.91 -2.06
C ALA A 83 -12.63 13.65 -1.51
N ILE A 84 -11.63 13.09 -2.23
CA ILE A 84 -10.90 11.90 -1.78
C ILE A 84 -10.05 12.21 -0.55
N SER A 85 -9.32 13.31 -0.58
CA SER A 85 -8.40 13.71 0.48
C SER A 85 -9.07 14.24 1.74
N ARG A 86 -10.38 14.54 1.67
CA ARG A 86 -11.13 15.28 2.69
C ARG A 86 -10.44 16.60 3.09
N SER A 87 -9.68 17.19 2.17
CA SER A 87 -8.85 18.38 2.38
C SER A 87 -8.95 19.31 1.17
N PRO A 88 -8.98 20.64 1.34
CA PRO A 88 -9.07 21.55 0.21
C PRO A 88 -7.85 21.46 -0.70
N VAL A 89 -8.07 21.27 -2.00
CA VAL A 89 -7.04 21.30 -3.05
C VAL A 89 -7.31 22.49 -3.97
N SER A 90 -6.33 23.39 -4.07
CA SER A 90 -6.44 24.59 -4.91
C SER A 90 -6.24 24.27 -6.38
N THR A 91 -6.95 24.95 -7.27
CA THR A 91 -6.70 24.85 -8.73
C THR A 91 -5.31 25.36 -9.10
N LEU A 92 -4.72 26.25 -8.29
CA LEU A 92 -3.34 26.74 -8.47
C LEU A 92 -2.29 25.64 -8.27
N THR A 93 -2.61 24.56 -7.54
CA THR A 93 -1.69 23.44 -7.33
C THR A 93 -1.76 22.39 -8.45
N VAL A 94 -2.75 22.49 -9.36
CA VAL A 94 -2.89 21.60 -10.53
C VAL A 94 -3.06 22.45 -11.79
N PRO A 95 -1.98 23.09 -12.27
CA PRO A 95 -2.08 24.09 -13.32
C PRO A 95 -2.54 23.50 -14.66
N GLN A 96 -2.31 22.21 -14.89
CA GLN A 96 -2.67 21.53 -16.13
C GLN A 96 -3.05 20.07 -15.85
N VAL A 97 -4.27 19.67 -16.24
CA VAL A 97 -4.74 18.29 -16.10
C VAL A 97 -4.48 17.45 -17.35
N CYS A 98 -4.80 17.99 -18.54
CA CYS A 98 -4.56 17.30 -19.81
C CYS A 98 -3.40 17.96 -20.57
N ARG A 99 -2.53 17.13 -21.13
CA ARG A 99 -1.45 17.51 -22.06
C ARG A 99 -1.79 16.93 -23.43
N GLY A 100 -2.46 17.72 -24.26
CA GLY A 100 -3.07 17.22 -25.49
C GLY A 100 -4.14 16.17 -25.16
N THR A 101 -4.03 14.99 -25.74
CA THR A 101 -4.96 13.85 -25.56
C THR A 101 -4.64 12.95 -24.37
N HIS A 102 -3.72 13.36 -23.49
CA HIS A 102 -3.21 12.52 -22.40
C HIS A 102 -3.31 13.22 -21.05
N LEU A 103 -3.38 12.43 -19.98
CA LEU A 103 -3.25 12.95 -18.62
C LEU A 103 -1.83 13.49 -18.41
N SER A 104 -1.72 14.67 -17.80
CA SER A 104 -0.43 15.31 -17.54
C SER A 104 0.31 14.65 -16.37
N GLY A 105 1.64 14.69 -16.39
CA GLY A 105 2.45 14.26 -15.25
C GLY A 105 2.19 15.09 -13.98
N GLU A 106 1.84 16.37 -14.14
CA GLU A 106 1.46 17.26 -13.04
C GLU A 106 0.17 16.80 -12.34
N ALA A 107 -0.82 16.32 -13.11
CA ALA A 107 -2.05 15.77 -12.55
C ALA A 107 -1.78 14.45 -11.81
N VAL A 108 -0.96 13.58 -12.39
CA VAL A 108 -0.53 12.33 -11.75
C VAL A 108 0.18 12.62 -10.43
N GLN A 109 1.12 13.57 -10.41
CA GLN A 109 1.83 13.95 -9.20
C GLN A 109 0.89 14.58 -8.15
N ALA A 110 -0.05 15.44 -8.57
CA ALA A 110 -1.04 16.02 -7.69
C ALA A 110 -1.95 14.95 -7.05
N PHE A 111 -2.35 13.93 -7.83
CA PHE A 111 -3.08 12.79 -7.28
C PHE A 111 -2.28 12.06 -6.21
N PHE A 112 -1.00 11.75 -6.47
CA PHE A 112 -0.16 11.12 -5.46
C PHE A 112 0.00 11.96 -4.21
N LYS A 113 0.21 13.27 -4.37
CA LYS A 113 0.38 14.18 -3.24
C LYS A 113 -0.86 14.29 -2.37
N HIS A 114 -2.05 14.37 -2.97
CA HIS A 114 -3.26 14.75 -2.25
C HIS A 114 -4.18 13.58 -1.92
N ALA A 115 -4.31 12.58 -2.79
CA ALA A 115 -5.40 11.60 -2.70
C ALA A 115 -4.95 10.15 -2.46
N PHE A 116 -3.70 9.81 -2.74
CA PHE A 116 -3.26 8.41 -2.86
C PHE A 116 -3.44 7.54 -1.60
N CYS A 117 -3.05 8.06 -0.43
CA CYS A 117 -3.23 7.36 0.85
C CYS A 117 -4.47 7.81 1.63
N ALA A 118 -5.30 8.68 1.06
CA ALA A 118 -6.44 9.24 1.79
C ALA A 118 -7.65 8.30 1.84
N SER A 119 -7.71 7.32 0.94
CA SER A 119 -8.76 6.29 0.91
C SER A 119 -8.33 4.95 1.52
N LEU A 120 -7.34 4.96 2.41
CA LEU A 120 -7.00 3.76 3.17
C LEU A 120 -8.10 3.43 4.18
N PRO A 121 -8.30 2.15 4.51
CA PRO A 121 -9.20 1.76 5.58
C PRO A 121 -8.73 2.38 6.91
N LEU A 122 -9.66 3.02 7.63
CA LEU A 122 -9.36 3.71 8.90
C LEU A 122 -10.07 3.06 10.10
N THR A 123 -11.10 2.27 9.84
CA THR A 123 -11.89 1.59 10.88
C THR A 123 -11.74 0.09 10.77
N HIS A 124 -12.02 -0.62 11.87
CA HIS A 124 -12.13 -2.08 11.88
C HIS A 124 -13.00 -2.60 10.73
N THR A 125 -14.21 -2.03 10.58
CA THR A 125 -15.15 -2.42 9.53
C THR A 125 -14.56 -2.22 8.15
N ASP A 126 -13.81 -1.13 7.92
CA ASP A 126 -13.16 -0.90 6.63
C ASP A 126 -12.06 -1.95 6.38
N LEU A 127 -11.29 -2.32 7.41
CA LEU A 127 -10.22 -3.33 7.29
C LEU A 127 -10.79 -4.72 6.98
N VAL A 128 -11.83 -5.14 7.71
CA VAL A 128 -12.49 -6.45 7.49
C VAL A 128 -13.13 -6.53 6.10
N LEU A 129 -13.63 -5.42 5.56
CA LEU A 129 -14.23 -5.37 4.22
C LEU A 129 -13.23 -5.02 3.11
N SER A 130 -11.92 -5.06 3.40
CA SER A 130 -10.86 -4.72 2.46
C SER A 130 -9.95 -5.90 2.16
N ALA A 131 -9.04 -5.70 1.21
CA ALA A 131 -7.96 -6.64 0.88
C ALA A 131 -7.02 -6.97 2.06
N TYR A 132 -7.13 -6.23 3.18
CA TYR A 132 -6.33 -6.45 4.38
C TYR A 132 -6.98 -7.44 5.37
N SER A 133 -8.21 -7.89 5.14
CA SER A 133 -8.91 -8.81 6.04
C SER A 133 -8.09 -10.06 6.42
N PRO A 134 -7.41 -10.76 5.48
CA PRO A 134 -6.60 -11.93 5.85
C PRO A 134 -5.44 -11.61 6.80
N LEU A 135 -4.92 -10.38 6.80
CA LEU A 135 -3.85 -9.95 7.71
C LEU A 135 -4.37 -9.73 9.13
N MET A 136 -5.67 -9.48 9.29
CA MET A 136 -6.29 -9.43 10.61
C MET A 136 -6.45 -10.81 11.23
N GLU A 137 -6.62 -11.88 10.43
CA GLU A 137 -6.69 -13.25 10.94
C GLU A 137 -5.37 -13.68 11.59
N ASP A 138 -4.24 -13.20 11.06
CA ASP A 138 -2.90 -13.47 11.58
C ASP A 138 -2.62 -12.77 12.92
N ALA A 139 -3.30 -11.64 13.20
CA ALA A 139 -3.11 -10.83 14.39
C ALA A 139 -4.40 -10.06 14.80
N PRO A 140 -5.45 -10.77 15.28
CA PRO A 140 -6.80 -10.20 15.46
C PRO A 140 -6.92 -9.19 16.63
N HIS A 141 -5.85 -9.01 17.40
CA HIS A 141 -5.83 -8.06 18.52
C HIS A 141 -5.02 -6.78 18.21
N ASP A 142 -4.40 -6.70 17.03
CA ASP A 142 -3.46 -5.63 16.64
C ASP A 142 -3.97 -4.82 15.43
N GLU A 143 -5.27 -4.50 15.44
CA GLU A 143 -5.94 -3.75 14.36
C GLU A 143 -5.35 -2.35 14.15
N ASP A 144 -5.11 -1.63 15.24
CA ASP A 144 -4.48 -0.31 15.22
C ASP A 144 -3.05 -0.39 14.65
N ALA A 145 -2.34 -1.49 14.93
CA ALA A 145 -1.01 -1.72 14.38
C ALA A 145 -1.08 -2.00 12.87
N LEU A 146 -2.01 -2.85 12.42
CA LEU A 146 -2.25 -3.09 10.99
C LEU A 146 -2.61 -1.80 10.26
N ALA A 147 -3.56 -1.00 10.76
CA ALA A 147 -3.91 0.29 10.16
C ALA A 147 -2.68 1.23 10.07
N SER A 148 -1.86 1.27 11.13
CA SER A 148 -0.62 2.05 11.15
C SER A 148 0.38 1.56 10.10
N ASP A 149 0.55 0.25 9.95
CA ASP A 149 1.51 -0.34 9.03
C ASP A 149 1.07 -0.21 7.57
N VAL A 150 -0.23 -0.37 7.31
CA VAL A 150 -0.84 -0.06 6.01
C VAL A 150 -0.61 1.40 5.63
N PHE A 151 -0.83 2.33 6.57
CA PHE A 151 -0.58 3.74 6.36
C PHE A 151 0.89 4.04 6.05
N LYS A 152 1.83 3.47 6.82
CA LYS A 152 3.28 3.60 6.58
C LYS A 152 3.67 3.04 5.21
N ALA A 153 3.19 1.84 4.86
CA ALA A 153 3.45 1.21 3.57
C ALA A 153 2.96 2.09 2.42
N CYS A 154 1.77 2.67 2.55
CA CYS A 154 1.25 3.60 1.56
C CYS A 154 2.09 4.87 1.45
N GLN A 155 2.54 5.47 2.57
CA GLN A 155 3.40 6.66 2.52
C GLN A 155 4.72 6.39 1.80
N ILE A 156 5.33 5.22 2.01
CA ILE A 156 6.54 4.81 1.29
C ILE A 156 6.27 4.71 -0.21
N LEU A 157 5.15 4.08 -0.61
CA LEU A 157 4.73 4.01 -2.01
C LEU A 157 4.45 5.40 -2.60
N GLN A 158 3.78 6.26 -1.86
CA GLN A 158 3.46 7.64 -2.24
C GLN A 158 4.74 8.40 -2.57
N GLN A 159 5.75 8.35 -1.69
CA GLN A 159 7.05 8.99 -1.91
C GLN A 159 7.75 8.44 -3.15
N LYS A 160 7.76 7.10 -3.31
CA LYS A 160 8.37 6.43 -4.46
C LYS A 160 7.74 6.85 -5.79
N TRP A 161 6.41 6.93 -5.86
CA TRP A 161 5.68 7.22 -7.10
C TRP A 161 5.58 8.71 -7.40
N MET A 162 5.60 9.59 -6.38
CA MET A 162 5.76 11.03 -6.58
C MET A 162 7.07 11.40 -7.28
N LEU A 163 8.13 10.61 -7.10
CA LEU A 163 9.43 10.80 -7.75
C LEU A 163 9.49 10.18 -9.16
N LYS A 164 8.49 9.39 -9.56
CA LYS A 164 8.46 8.68 -10.85
C LYS A 164 7.12 8.87 -11.60
N PRO A 165 6.61 10.10 -11.76
CA PRO A 165 5.32 10.34 -12.44
C PRO A 165 5.35 9.91 -13.91
N ILE A 166 6.53 9.94 -14.54
CA ILE A 166 6.72 9.54 -15.95
C ILE A 166 6.39 8.05 -16.16
N VAL A 167 6.66 7.17 -15.19
CA VAL A 167 6.35 5.74 -15.29
C VAL A 167 4.84 5.56 -15.41
N TRP A 168 4.08 6.24 -14.53
CA TRP A 168 2.62 6.24 -14.56
C TRP A 168 2.06 6.87 -15.82
N GLU A 169 2.59 8.02 -16.25
CA GLU A 169 2.17 8.66 -17.51
C GLU A 169 2.36 7.71 -18.70
N THR A 170 3.48 7.00 -18.75
CA THR A 170 3.80 6.04 -19.82
C THR A 170 2.84 4.86 -19.79
N LEU A 171 2.60 4.28 -18.62
CA LEU A 171 1.67 3.16 -18.45
C LEU A 171 0.25 3.56 -18.86
N LEU A 172 -0.22 4.72 -18.40
CA LEU A 172 -1.57 5.25 -18.69
C LEU A 172 -1.75 5.67 -20.16
N ARG A 173 -0.67 6.04 -20.85
CA ARG A 173 -0.69 6.38 -22.28
C ARG A 173 -0.72 5.13 -23.17
N GLY A 174 -0.03 4.08 -22.75
CA GLY A 174 0.00 2.81 -23.46
C GLY A 174 -1.35 2.08 -23.43
N ARG A 175 -1.48 1.02 -24.23
CA ARG A 175 -2.58 0.06 -24.14
C ARG A 175 -2.29 -1.00 -23.08
N ASN A 176 -1.81 -0.55 -21.91
CA ASN A 176 -1.51 -1.45 -20.80
C ASN A 176 -2.81 -1.76 -20.06
N GLU A 177 -2.92 -2.97 -19.55
CA GLU A 177 -3.99 -3.37 -18.64
C GLU A 177 -3.55 -3.16 -17.18
N LEU A 178 -4.50 -3.30 -16.25
CA LEU A 178 -4.19 -3.20 -14.80
C LEU A 178 -3.09 -4.19 -14.40
N ALA A 179 -3.13 -5.41 -14.94
CA ALA A 179 -2.15 -6.45 -14.66
C ALA A 179 -0.72 -6.03 -15.07
N ASP A 180 -0.56 -5.36 -16.22
CA ASP A 180 0.75 -4.85 -16.67
C ASP A 180 1.27 -3.75 -15.72
N ALA A 181 0.37 -2.88 -15.27
CA ALA A 181 0.72 -1.82 -14.32
C ALA A 181 1.15 -2.41 -12.96
N GLN A 182 0.40 -3.38 -12.45
CA GLN A 182 0.75 -4.08 -11.20
C GLN A 182 2.09 -4.81 -11.33
N LEU A 183 2.33 -5.53 -12.42
CA LEU A 183 3.61 -6.21 -12.68
C LEU A 183 4.79 -5.23 -12.76
N GLY A 184 4.59 -4.05 -13.35
CA GLY A 184 5.64 -3.04 -13.48
C GLY A 184 5.89 -2.18 -12.24
N LEU A 185 4.93 -2.09 -11.32
CA LEU A 185 4.96 -1.14 -10.19
C LEU A 185 5.11 -1.83 -8.83
N CYS A 186 4.62 -3.05 -8.68
CA CYS A 186 4.62 -3.79 -7.43
C CYS A 186 5.77 -4.79 -7.33
N PRO A 187 6.25 -5.09 -6.10
CA PRO A 187 7.36 -6.01 -5.89
C PRO A 187 6.98 -7.47 -6.17
N ARG A 188 5.68 -7.78 -6.14
CA ARG A 188 5.11 -9.11 -6.38
C ARG A 188 3.94 -9.00 -7.37
N PRO A 189 3.66 -10.05 -8.16
CA PRO A 189 2.47 -10.10 -8.98
C PRO A 189 1.23 -10.02 -8.09
N CYS A 190 0.24 -9.23 -8.53
CA CYS A 190 -1.01 -9.06 -7.82
C CYS A 190 -2.06 -10.00 -8.42
N THR A 191 -2.39 -11.09 -7.74
CA THR A 191 -3.44 -12.01 -8.19
C THR A 191 -4.61 -11.91 -7.22
N TRP A 192 -5.77 -11.45 -7.70
CA TRP A 192 -6.98 -11.41 -6.86
C TRP A 192 -7.66 -12.78 -6.85
N VAL A 193 -7.99 -13.27 -5.67
CA VAL A 193 -8.74 -14.50 -5.45
C VAL A 193 -9.98 -14.16 -4.64
N GLU A 194 -11.13 -14.63 -5.09
CA GLU A 194 -12.41 -14.44 -4.41
C GLU A 194 -12.85 -15.77 -3.80
N ASP A 195 -12.91 -15.82 -2.48
CA ASP A 195 -13.40 -16.95 -1.71
C ASP A 195 -14.84 -16.67 -1.25
N MET A 196 -15.72 -17.65 -1.43
CA MET A 196 -17.15 -17.50 -1.11
C MET A 196 -17.43 -17.31 0.40
N MET A 197 -16.48 -17.64 1.28
CA MET A 197 -16.59 -17.54 2.74
C MET A 197 -15.74 -16.39 3.30
N ALA A 198 -14.51 -16.24 2.82
CA ALA A 198 -13.54 -15.26 3.33
C ALA A 198 -13.55 -13.91 2.58
N GLY A 199 -14.32 -13.79 1.49
CA GLY A 199 -14.31 -12.61 0.63
C GLY A 199 -13.11 -12.60 -0.30
N GLY A 200 -12.72 -11.42 -0.77
CA GLY A 200 -11.64 -11.28 -1.74
C GLY A 200 -10.30 -10.87 -1.11
N ALA A 201 -9.21 -11.46 -1.60
CA ALA A 201 -7.86 -11.22 -1.13
C ALA A 201 -6.84 -11.31 -2.28
N TYR A 202 -5.64 -10.74 -2.08
CA TYR A 202 -4.52 -10.96 -3.00
C TYR A 202 -3.74 -12.23 -2.61
N ASP A 203 -3.53 -13.12 -3.58
CA ASP A 203 -2.58 -14.23 -3.54
C ASP A 203 -1.20 -13.70 -3.99
N LEU A 204 -0.25 -13.61 -3.05
CA LEU A 204 1.00 -12.84 -3.11
C LEU A 204 2.26 -13.66 -2.85
#